data_AF-A0A494YAX6-F1
#
_entry.id   AF-A0A494YAX6-F1
#
_cell.length_a   1.000
_cell.length_b   1.000
_cell.length_c   1.000
_cell.angle_alpha   90.00
_cell.angle_beta   90.00
_cell.angle_gamma   90.00
#
_symmetry.space_group_name_H-M   'P 1'
#
loop_
_entity.id
_entity.type
_entity.pdbx_description
1 polymer ?
#
loop_
_entity_poly.entity_id
_entity_poly.type
_entity_poly.pdbx_seq_one_letter_code
_entity_poly.pdbx_strand_id
1 'polypeptide(L)'
;MRTVHFLSHQQIFDAAATHLFAQGRAALLPRGGGAYRGYCGGCPVGNFIKPRDYMTALEGIPVRYLNRPASQIPRYMDAGVAQLRKALLHSKINVYDPTTVELLSCLQNVHDVFGIWEWRERLTSIARQFALSSERVKSAA
;
A
#
# COMPACT_ATOMS: atom_id res chain seq x y z
N MET A 1 -29.69 0.69 -5.23
CA MET A 1 -28.24 0.63 -5.52
C MET A 1 -27.50 1.00 -4.25
N ARG A 2 -26.58 0.17 -3.73
CA ARG A 2 -25.73 0.57 -2.60
C ARG A 2 -24.61 1.45 -3.15
N THR A 3 -24.57 2.72 -2.77
CA THR A 3 -23.44 3.60 -3.05
C THR A 3 -22.22 3.02 -2.34
N VAL A 4 -21.22 2.57 -3.11
CA VAL A 4 -19.96 2.09 -2.54
C VAL A 4 -19.16 3.33 -2.15
N HIS A 5 -19.05 3.58 -0.85
CA HIS A 5 -18.20 4.66 -0.34
C HIS A 5 -16.76 4.15 -0.27
N PHE A 6 -15.91 4.68 -1.15
CA PHE A 6 -14.46 4.48 -1.09
C PHE A 6 -13.84 5.28 0.06
N LEU A 7 -12.71 4.80 0.59
CA LEU A 7 -11.91 5.53 1.55
C LEU A 7 -11.35 6.81 0.91
N SER A 8 -11.26 7.88 1.69
CA SER A 8 -10.54 9.07 1.28
C SER A 8 -9.02 8.83 1.28
N HIS A 9 -8.27 9.67 0.55
CA HIS A 9 -6.80 9.63 0.59
C HIS A 9 -6.25 9.83 2.00
N GLN A 10 -6.89 10.68 2.83
CA GLN A 10 -6.51 10.84 4.23
C GLN A 10 -6.69 9.54 5.03
N GLN A 11 -7.82 8.85 4.86
CA GLN A 11 -8.08 7.59 5.58
C GLN A 11 -7.08 6.50 5.18
N ILE A 12 -6.72 6.44 3.89
CA ILE A 12 -5.69 5.52 3.38
C ILE A 12 -4.33 5.85 4.00
N PHE A 13 -3.94 7.13 3.99
CA PHE A 13 -2.67 7.59 4.55
C PHE A 13 -2.58 7.32 6.06
N ASP A 14 -3.61 7.69 6.82
CA ASP A 14 -3.65 7.51 8.27
C ASP A 14 -3.53 6.03 8.66
N ALA A 15 -4.29 5.16 7.99
CA ALA A 15 -4.24 3.72 8.25
C ALA A 15 -2.86 3.13 7.91
N ALA A 16 -2.23 3.58 6.82
CA ALA A 16 -0.89 3.15 6.45
C ALA A 16 0.18 3.64 7.44
N ALA A 17 0.13 4.92 7.83
CA ALA A 17 1.06 5.48 8.80
C ALA A 17 0.93 4.78 10.17
N THR A 18 -0.30 4.59 10.66
CA THR A 18 -0.54 3.83 11.90
C THR A 18 -0.01 2.41 11.81
N HIS A 19 -0.25 1.71 10.70
CA HIS A 19 0.26 0.35 10.48
C HIS A 19 1.79 0.29 10.57
N LEU A 20 2.48 1.17 9.83
CA LEU A 20 3.94 1.22 9.82
C LEU A 20 4.51 1.47 11.22
N PHE A 21 4.01 2.50 11.92
CA PHE A 21 4.53 2.81 13.25
C PHE A 21 4.18 1.75 14.30
N ALA A 22 3.02 1.09 14.20
CA ALA A 22 2.68 -0.02 15.08
C ALA A 22 3.55 -1.27 14.84
N GLN A 23 3.87 -1.55 13.58
CA GLN A 23 4.72 -2.68 13.20
C GLN A 23 6.20 -2.43 13.56
N GLY A 24 6.68 -1.20 13.39
CA GLY A 24 8.02 -0.78 13.80
C GLY A 24 9.19 -1.48 13.10
N ARG A 25 8.93 -2.24 12.02
CA ARG A 25 9.95 -2.95 11.23
C ARG A 25 9.51 -3.21 9.79
N ALA A 26 10.42 -3.30 8.84
CA ALA A 26 10.07 -3.75 7.49
C ALA A 26 9.77 -5.27 7.48
N ALA A 27 8.71 -5.67 6.79
CA ALA A 27 8.37 -7.05 6.52
C ALA A 27 8.94 -7.46 5.16
N LEU A 28 9.93 -8.35 5.18
CA LEU A 28 10.65 -8.75 3.98
C LEU A 28 10.32 -10.20 3.60
N LEU A 29 10.27 -10.46 2.30
CA LEU A 29 10.30 -11.78 1.70
C LEU A 29 11.70 -12.40 1.87
N PRO A 30 11.85 -13.74 1.79
CA PRO A 30 13.15 -14.42 1.95
C PRO A 30 14.26 -13.92 1.01
N ARG A 31 13.92 -13.27 -0.10
CA ARG A 31 14.86 -12.72 -1.08
C ARG A 31 15.03 -11.19 -0.99
N GLY A 32 14.55 -10.56 0.08
CA GLY A 32 14.80 -9.14 0.38
C GLY A 32 13.77 -8.13 -0.17
N GLY A 33 12.74 -8.56 -0.90
CA GLY A 33 11.64 -7.68 -1.34
C GLY A 33 10.60 -7.44 -0.24
N GLY A 34 9.90 -6.31 -0.28
CA GLY A 34 8.80 -6.04 0.66
C GLY A 34 7.66 -7.05 0.52
N ALA A 35 7.16 -7.55 1.64
CA ALA A 35 6.07 -8.53 1.67
C ALA A 35 4.73 -7.83 1.92
N TYR A 36 3.70 -8.14 1.13
CA TYR A 36 2.33 -7.72 1.44
C TYR A 36 1.87 -8.31 2.76
N ARG A 37 2.29 -9.54 3.08
CA ARG A 37 2.08 -10.13 4.39
C ARG A 37 3.35 -10.75 4.95
N GLY A 38 3.54 -10.57 6.25
CA GLY A 38 4.60 -11.23 6.99
C GLY A 38 4.24 -11.40 8.46
N TYR A 39 5.07 -12.15 9.17
CA TYR A 39 4.91 -12.45 10.61
C TYR A 39 4.69 -11.19 11.48
N CYS A 40 5.20 -10.04 11.03
CA CYS A 40 5.16 -8.79 11.79
C CYS A 40 4.17 -7.73 11.24
N GLY A 41 3.33 -8.05 10.25
CA GLY A 41 2.30 -7.11 9.77
C GLY A 41 2.35 -6.73 8.29
N GLY A 42 3.41 -7.09 7.53
CA GLY A 42 3.45 -6.83 6.08
C GLY A 42 3.60 -5.35 5.70
N CYS A 43 3.48 -5.05 4.41
CA CYS A 43 3.58 -3.70 3.89
C CYS A 43 2.27 -2.91 4.17
N PRO A 44 2.30 -1.57 4.12
CA PRO A 44 1.14 -0.75 4.45
C PRO A 44 -0.04 -0.99 3.49
N VAL A 45 0.23 -1.38 2.25
CA VAL A 45 -0.81 -1.74 1.28
C VAL A 45 -1.42 -3.10 1.63
N GLY A 46 -0.58 -4.05 2.05
CA GLY A 46 -1.01 -5.38 2.48
C GLY A 46 -1.89 -5.38 3.72
N ASN A 47 -1.75 -4.37 4.59
CA ASN A 47 -2.67 -4.16 5.71
C ASN A 47 -4.14 -3.98 5.26
N PHE A 48 -4.38 -3.45 4.05
CA PHE A 48 -5.73 -3.37 3.51
C PHE A 48 -6.22 -4.70 2.91
N ILE A 49 -5.35 -5.67 2.65
CA ILE A 49 -5.73 -6.93 2.01
C ILE A 49 -6.25 -7.90 3.07
N LYS A 50 -7.55 -8.19 2.98
CA LYS A 50 -8.23 -9.14 3.88
C LYS A 50 -7.69 -10.57 3.68
N PRO A 51 -7.71 -11.43 4.72
CA PRO A 51 -7.18 -12.79 4.60
C PRO A 51 -7.73 -13.61 3.45
N ARG A 52 -9.04 -13.52 3.20
CA ARG A 52 -9.71 -14.22 2.09
C ARG A 52 -9.33 -13.72 0.69
N ASP A 53 -8.79 -12.50 0.61
CA ASP A 53 -8.43 -11.84 -0.65
C ASP A 53 -6.91 -11.93 -0.89
N TYR A 54 -6.15 -12.47 0.06
CA TYR A 54 -4.72 -12.69 -0.05
C TYR A 54 -4.40 -13.96 -0.86
N MET A 55 -3.42 -13.86 -1.74
CA MET A 55 -2.83 -14.98 -2.47
C MET A 55 -1.32 -14.77 -2.54
N THR A 56 -0.53 -15.85 -2.53
CA THR A 56 0.93 -15.75 -2.64
C THR A 56 1.39 -15.10 -3.95
N ALA A 57 0.58 -15.19 -5.01
CA ALA A 57 0.81 -14.49 -6.28
C ALA A 57 0.74 -12.94 -6.19
N LEU A 58 0.28 -12.39 -5.06
CA LEU A 58 0.35 -10.95 -4.77
C LEU A 58 1.76 -10.52 -4.38
N GLU A 59 2.55 -11.43 -3.81
CA GLU A 59 3.88 -11.11 -3.33
C GLU A 59 4.79 -10.76 -4.51
N GLY A 60 5.50 -9.64 -4.39
CA GLY A 60 6.34 -9.11 -5.47
C GLY A 60 5.56 -8.41 -6.59
N ILE A 61 4.28 -8.06 -6.40
CA ILE A 61 3.49 -7.23 -7.33
C ILE A 61 3.44 -5.77 -6.84
N PRO A 62 4.23 -4.86 -7.44
CA PRO A 62 4.14 -3.43 -7.13
C PRO A 62 2.77 -2.83 -7.44
N VAL A 63 2.26 -1.98 -6.54
CA VAL A 63 0.97 -1.29 -6.75
C VAL A 63 0.97 -0.44 -8.02
N ARG A 64 2.12 0.12 -8.40
CA ARG A 64 2.28 0.92 -9.63
C ARG A 64 1.84 0.21 -10.91
N TYR A 65 1.78 -1.13 -10.93
CA TYR A 65 1.29 -1.87 -12.10
C TYR A 65 -0.24 -1.80 -12.28
N LEU A 66 -1.00 -1.35 -11.28
CA LEU A 66 -2.46 -1.18 -11.42
C LEU A 66 -2.85 -0.09 -12.43
N ASN A 67 -1.97 0.89 -12.70
CA ASN A 67 -2.20 1.94 -13.71
C ASN A 67 -1.46 1.72 -15.02
N ARG A 68 -0.74 0.59 -15.16
CA ARG A 68 0.03 0.32 -16.38
C ARG A 68 -0.87 -0.35 -17.42
N PRO A 69 -0.69 -0.03 -18.71
CA PRO A 69 -1.35 -0.79 -19.77
C PRO A 69 -0.85 -2.24 -19.74
N ALA A 70 -1.71 -3.19 -20.12
CA ALA A 70 -1.39 -4.62 -20.09
C ALA A 70 -0.11 -4.98 -20.88
N SER A 71 0.23 -4.20 -21.92
CA SER A 71 1.46 -4.36 -22.70
C SER A 71 2.76 -4.07 -21.93
N GLN A 72 2.68 -3.35 -20.80
CA GLN A 72 3.82 -3.00 -19.95
C GLN A 72 3.93 -3.89 -18.69
N ILE A 73 3.02 -4.86 -18.52
CA ILE A 73 3.01 -5.77 -17.39
C ILE A 73 3.57 -7.11 -17.86
N PRO A 74 4.61 -7.66 -17.21
CA PRO A 74 5.07 -9.00 -17.52
C PRO A 74 3.95 -10.02 -17.31
N ARG A 75 3.68 -10.87 -18.31
CA ARG A 75 2.55 -11.83 -18.29
C ARG A 75 2.45 -12.69 -17.02
N TYR A 76 3.57 -13.05 -16.42
CA TYR A 76 3.57 -13.85 -15.18
C TYR A 76 2.96 -13.09 -13.98
N MET A 77 2.82 -11.76 -14.06
CA MET A 77 2.21 -10.92 -13.03
C MET A 77 0.70 -10.73 -13.20
N ASP A 78 0.10 -11.14 -14.34
CA ASP A 78 -1.30 -10.83 -14.68
C ASP A 78 -2.28 -11.27 -13.58
N ALA A 79 -2.12 -12.50 -13.09
CA ALA A 79 -2.95 -13.04 -12.02
C ALA A 79 -2.78 -12.25 -10.70
N GLY A 80 -1.55 -11.87 -10.36
CA GLY A 80 -1.23 -11.08 -9.18
C GLY A 80 -1.81 -9.66 -9.26
N VAL A 81 -1.68 -8.99 -10.41
CA VAL A 81 -2.24 -7.66 -10.66
C VAL A 81 -3.77 -7.69 -10.61
N ALA A 82 -4.40 -8.69 -11.23
CA ALA A 82 -5.86 -8.85 -11.20
C ALA A 82 -6.37 -9.09 -9.76
N GLN A 83 -5.69 -9.96 -9.00
CA GLN A 83 -6.05 -10.22 -7.62
C GLN A 83 -5.81 -9.01 -6.71
N LEU A 84 -4.71 -8.26 -6.90
CA LEU A 84 -4.42 -7.05 -6.14
C LEU A 84 -5.50 -6.00 -6.35
N ARG A 85 -5.92 -5.78 -7.61
CA ARG A 85 -7.02 -4.87 -7.95
C ARG A 85 -8.30 -5.28 -7.22
N LYS A 86 -8.66 -6.55 -7.29
CA LYS A 86 -9.85 -7.10 -6.62
C LYS A 86 -9.80 -6.90 -5.11
N ALA A 87 -8.66 -7.23 -4.48
CA ALA A 87 -8.47 -7.12 -3.04
C ALA A 87 -8.62 -5.67 -2.54
N LEU A 88 -8.02 -4.71 -3.24
CA LEU A 88 -8.10 -3.29 -2.88
C LEU A 88 -9.52 -2.74 -3.06
N LEU A 89 -10.23 -3.13 -4.13
CA LEU A 89 -11.64 -2.78 -4.32
C LEU A 89 -12.53 -3.36 -3.21
N HIS A 90 -12.31 -4.61 -2.79
CA HIS A 90 -13.00 -5.24 -1.65
C HIS A 90 -12.74 -4.54 -0.31
N SER A 91 -11.65 -3.78 -0.22
CA SER A 91 -11.28 -2.95 0.91
C SER A 91 -11.61 -1.47 0.71
N LYS A 92 -12.47 -1.16 -0.28
CA LYS A 92 -12.98 0.17 -0.55
C LYS A 92 -11.87 1.17 -0.91
N ILE A 93 -10.85 0.72 -1.63
CA ILE A 93 -9.81 1.58 -2.20
C ILE A 93 -10.06 1.74 -3.70
N ASN A 94 -10.20 2.99 -4.16
CA ASN A 94 -10.50 3.29 -5.56
C ASN A 94 -9.24 3.21 -6.44
N VAL A 95 -8.90 2.01 -6.89
CA VAL A 95 -7.74 1.76 -7.77
C VAL A 95 -7.97 2.15 -9.24
N TYR A 96 -9.10 2.78 -9.57
CA TYR A 96 -9.32 3.42 -10.87
C TYR A 96 -8.93 4.89 -10.87
N ASP A 97 -8.81 5.51 -9.70
CA ASP A 97 -8.27 6.85 -9.54
C ASP A 97 -6.73 6.78 -9.56
N PRO A 98 -6.06 7.42 -10.54
CA PRO A 98 -4.61 7.38 -10.63
C PRO A 98 -3.90 7.95 -9.40
N THR A 99 -4.48 8.98 -8.77
CA THR A 99 -3.93 9.61 -7.57
C THR A 99 -3.92 8.63 -6.40
N THR A 100 -4.97 7.82 -6.24
CA THR A 100 -5.02 6.76 -5.23
C THR A 100 -3.90 5.73 -5.43
N VAL A 101 -3.68 5.27 -6.67
CA VAL A 101 -2.62 4.29 -6.96
C VAL A 101 -1.22 4.90 -6.73
N GLU A 102 -1.02 6.18 -7.06
CA GLU A 102 0.23 6.86 -6.78
C GLU A 102 0.48 6.98 -5.26
N LEU A 103 -0.54 7.35 -4.48
CA LEU A 103 -0.45 7.39 -3.02
C LEU A 103 -0.04 6.03 -2.44
N LEU A 104 -0.71 4.95 -2.86
CA LEU A 104 -0.36 3.59 -2.42
C LEU A 104 1.05 3.18 -2.83
N SER A 105 1.50 3.57 -4.03
CA SER A 105 2.85 3.32 -4.53
C SER A 105 3.89 4.03 -3.65
N CYS A 106 3.66 5.31 -3.32
CA CYS A 106 4.51 6.05 -2.39
C CYS A 106 4.55 5.39 -1.00
N LEU A 107 3.41 5.00 -0.45
CA LEU A 107 3.31 4.33 0.85
C LEU A 107 4.03 2.98 0.86
N GLN A 108 3.89 2.19 -0.21
CA GLN A 108 4.62 0.93 -0.37
C GLN A 108 6.13 1.16 -0.42
N ASN A 109 6.60 2.20 -1.14
CA ASN A 109 8.02 2.54 -1.19
C ASN A 109 8.60 2.97 0.17
N VAL A 110 7.83 3.61 1.06
CA VAL A 110 8.29 3.92 2.43
C VAL A 110 8.80 2.66 3.11
N HIS A 111 8.04 1.57 2.99
CA HIS A 111 8.36 0.28 3.58
C HIS A 111 9.43 -0.50 2.81
N ASP A 112 9.36 -0.49 1.48
CA ASP A 112 10.18 -1.36 0.63
C ASP A 112 11.62 -0.85 0.45
N VAL A 113 11.83 0.47 0.52
CA VAL A 113 13.11 1.11 0.16
C VAL A 113 13.82 1.75 1.35
N PHE A 114 13.07 2.31 2.31
CA PHE A 114 13.65 3.18 3.33
C PHE A 114 13.77 2.48 4.69
N GLY A 115 14.80 2.86 5.45
CA GLY A 115 14.95 2.44 6.83
C GLY A 115 13.87 3.06 7.73
N ILE A 116 13.54 2.38 8.83
CA ILE A 116 12.50 2.83 9.78
C ILE A 116 12.77 4.25 10.28
N TRP A 117 14.04 4.61 10.47
CA TRP A 117 14.46 5.95 10.89
C TRP A 117 14.09 7.05 9.89
N GLU A 118 13.92 6.72 8.60
CA GLU A 118 13.50 7.66 7.56
C GLU A 118 11.98 7.75 7.42
N TRP A 119 11.21 6.76 7.92
CA TRP A 119 9.77 6.66 7.65
C TRP A 119 9.01 7.92 8.03
N ARG A 120 9.36 8.56 9.14
CA ARG A 120 8.75 9.82 9.59
C ARG A 120 8.89 10.93 8.56
N GLU A 121 10.09 11.16 8.05
CA GLU A 121 10.35 12.21 7.07
C GLU A 121 9.66 11.89 5.75
N ARG A 122 9.73 10.63 5.30
CA ARG A 122 9.09 10.19 4.05
C ARG A 122 7.57 10.31 4.11
N LEU A 123 6.93 9.87 5.19
CA LEU A 123 5.48 10.00 5.38
C LEU A 123 5.06 11.47 5.48
N THR A 124 5.87 12.34 6.10
CA THR A 124 5.59 13.79 6.14
C THR A 124 5.66 14.41 4.74
N SER A 125 6.65 14.01 3.92
CA SER A 125 6.77 14.45 2.53
C SER A 125 5.58 13.99 1.68
N ILE A 126 5.13 12.75 1.84
CA ILE A 126 3.94 12.20 1.17
C ILE A 126 2.70 12.99 1.58
N ALA A 127 2.49 13.23 2.88
CA ALA A 127 1.34 14.02 3.34
C ALA A 127 1.29 15.39 2.64
N ARG A 128 2.43 16.08 2.55
CA ARG A 128 2.53 17.35 1.81
C ARG A 128 2.23 17.21 0.32
N GLN A 129 2.78 16.20 -0.35
CA GLN A 129 2.59 15.97 -1.79
C GLN A 129 1.10 15.78 -2.16
N PHE A 130 0.34 15.10 -1.29
CA PHE A 130 -1.07 14.79 -1.53
C PHE A 130 -2.02 15.75 -0.81
N ALA A 131 -1.51 16.86 -0.25
CA ALA A 131 -2.28 17.82 0.54
C ALA A 131 -3.08 17.19 1.70
N LEU A 132 -2.46 16.22 2.39
CA LEU A 132 -3.01 15.49 3.53
C LEU A 132 -2.46 16.02 4.85
N SER A 133 -3.21 15.78 5.93
CA SER A 133 -2.75 16.03 7.30
C SER A 133 -1.64 15.04 7.68
N SER A 134 -0.59 15.57 8.32
CA SER A 134 0.52 14.80 8.89
C SER A 134 0.38 14.54 10.39
N GLU A 135 -0.77 14.86 11.00
CA GLU A 135 -0.96 14.72 12.46
C GLU A 135 -0.77 13.28 12.95
N ARG A 136 -1.19 12.29 12.18
CA ARG A 136 -0.94 10.87 12.51
C ARG A 136 0.54 10.50 12.55
N VAL A 137 1.37 11.14 11.73
CA VAL A 137 2.83 10.95 11.76
C VAL A 137 3.42 11.63 12.99
N LYS A 138 2.95 12.83 13.34
CA LYS A 138 3.43 13.60 14.50
C LYS A 138 3.10 12.93 15.83
N SER A 139 1.90 12.35 15.95
CA SER A 139 1.40 11.73 17.18
C SER A 139 1.93 10.32 17.46
N ALA A 140 2.56 9.65 16.48
CA ALA A 140 3.21 8.36 16.66
C ALA A 140 4.65 8.47 17.23
N ALA A 141 5.00 9.62 17.84
CA ALA A 141 6.29 9.89 18.46
C ALA A 141 6.25 9.63 19.97
#